data_AF-A0A939C2V7-F1
#
_entry.id   AF-A0A939C2V7-F1
#
_cell.length_a   1.000
_cell.length_b   1.000
_cell.length_c   1.000
_cell.angle_alpha   90.00
_cell.angle_beta   90.00
_cell.angle_gamma   90.00
#
_symmetry.space_group_name_H-M   'P 1'
#
loop_
_entity.id
_entity.type
_entity.pdbx_description
1 polymer ?
#
loop_
_entity_poly.entity_id
_entity_poly.type
_entity_poly.pdbx_seq_one_letter_code
_entity_poly.pdbx_strand_id
1 'polypeptide(L)' 'MEQQISITVDDDHLQDVAGVADRLRARGMQVDQVMGSIGIISGSVPSGMRQAMRQVPGVAAVDSPVTFQVAPPGSAIQ' A
#
# COMPACT_ATOMS: atom_id res chain seq x y z
N MET A 1 8.01 15.06 -3.64
CA MET A 1 8.01 14.32 -2.37
C MET A 1 7.41 12.95 -2.63
N GLU A 2 7.92 11.92 -1.98
CA GLU A 2 7.41 10.55 -2.08
C GLU A 2 6.58 10.25 -0.84
N GLN A 3 5.46 9.55 -1.01
CA GLN A 3 4.58 9.17 0.08
C GLN A 3 4.48 7.65 0.12
N GLN A 4 4.73 7.07 1.29
CA GLN A 4 4.44 5.67 1.55
C GLN A 4 2.94 5.42 1.38
N ILE A 5 2.57 4.25 0.89
CA ILE A 5 1.20 3.78 0.74
C ILE A 5 1.17 2.26 0.96
N SER A 6 0.02 1.76 1.38
CA SER A 6 -0.31 0.34 1.37
C SER A 6 -1.46 0.11 0.40
N ILE A 7 -1.39 -0.99 -0.33
CA ILE A 7 -2.36 -1.36 -1.36
C ILE A 7 -2.95 -2.71 -0.99
N THR A 8 -4.26 -2.79 -0.96
CA THR A 8 -5.01 -4.03 -0.79
C THR A 8 -5.40 -4.56 -2.15
N VAL A 9 -5.11 -5.83 -2.39
CA VAL A 9 -5.43 -6.55 -3.62
C VAL A 9 -6.84 -7.15 -3.51
N ASP A 10 -7.62 -7.10 -4.59
CA ASP A 10 -8.95 -7.72 -4.63
C ASP A 10 -8.89 -9.26 -4.71
N ASP A 11 -10.00 -9.90 -4.31
CA ASP A 11 -10.08 -11.35 -4.15
C ASP A 11 -9.80 -12.13 -5.43
N ASP A 12 -10.24 -11.62 -6.60
CA ASP A 12 -9.99 -12.24 -7.91
C ASP A 12 -8.49 -12.33 -8.24
N HIS A 13 -7.69 -11.40 -7.70
CA HIS A 13 -6.25 -11.28 -7.95
C HIS A 13 -5.36 -11.77 -6.79
N LEU A 14 -5.91 -12.32 -5.71
CA LEU A 14 -5.12 -12.83 -4.58
C LEU A 14 -4.17 -13.99 -4.96
N GLN A 15 -4.51 -14.75 -6.00
CA GLN A 15 -3.64 -15.80 -6.56
C GLN A 15 -2.50 -15.25 -7.43
N ASP A 16 -2.56 -13.97 -7.82
CA ASP A 16 -1.58 -13.28 -8.68
C ASP A 16 -1.18 -11.90 -8.11
N VAL A 17 -0.96 -11.83 -6.79
CA VAL A 17 -0.49 -10.60 -6.12
C VAL A 17 0.84 -10.11 -6.72
N ALA A 18 1.69 -11.04 -7.19
CA ALA A 18 2.94 -10.70 -7.87
C ALA A 18 2.68 -9.92 -9.17
N GLY A 19 1.74 -10.36 -10.01
CA GLY A 19 1.34 -9.64 -11.21
C GLY A 19 0.75 -8.25 -10.92
N VAL A 20 0.00 -8.11 -9.82
CA VAL A 20 -0.46 -6.78 -9.34
C VAL A 20 0.72 -5.91 -8.94
N ALA A 21 1.70 -6.43 -8.21
CA ALA A 21 2.91 -5.70 -7.82
C ALA A 21 3.72 -5.22 -9.03
N ASP A 22 3.86 -6.04 -10.07
CA ASP A 22 4.51 -5.63 -11.32
C ASP A 22 3.75 -4.52 -12.05
N ARG A 23 2.41 -4.60 -12.10
CA ARG A 23 1.58 -3.52 -12.68
C ARG A 23 1.73 -2.21 -11.90
N LEU A 24 1.84 -2.28 -10.57
CA LEU A 24 2.09 -1.11 -9.73
C LEU A 24 3.48 -0.52 -9.97
N ARG A 25 4.51 -1.36 -10.10
CA ARG A 25 5.87 -0.92 -10.47
C ARG A 25 5.90 -0.22 -11.82
N ALA A 26 5.25 -0.79 -12.83
CA ALA A 26 5.15 -0.20 -14.16
C ALA A 26 4.42 1.17 -14.15
N ARG A 27 3.59 1.43 -13.14
CA ARG A 27 2.88 2.70 -12.94
C ARG A 27 3.66 3.72 -12.11
N GLY A 28 4.88 3.40 -11.67
CA GLY A 28 5.76 4.30 -10.94
C GLY A 28 5.70 4.15 -9.42
N MET A 29 5.11 3.06 -8.90
CA MET A 29 5.25 2.70 -7.50
C MET A 29 6.59 2.00 -7.25
N GLN A 30 7.32 2.46 -6.23
CA GLN A 30 8.43 1.70 -5.68
C GLN A 30 7.89 0.75 -4.63
N VAL A 31 7.81 -0.54 -4.98
CA VAL A 31 7.33 -1.60 -4.09
C VAL A 31 8.43 -2.00 -3.10
N ASP A 32 8.12 -1.91 -1.81
CA ASP A 32 9.00 -2.27 -0.69
C ASP A 32 8.75 -3.71 -0.22
N GLN A 33 7.47 -4.06 -0.03
CA GLN A 33 7.07 -5.36 0.49
C GLN A 33 5.81 -5.89 -0.19
N VAL A 34 5.80 -7.18 -0.49
CA VAL A 34 4.63 -7.91 -1.00
C VAL A 34 4.26 -8.99 -0.01
N MET A 35 3.10 -8.86 0.62
CA MET A 35 2.53 -9.81 1.57
C MET A 35 1.44 -10.63 0.87
N GLY A 36 1.87 -11.51 -0.03
CA GLY A 36 0.97 -12.26 -0.93
C GLY A 36 -0.13 -13.05 -0.21
N SER A 37 0.18 -13.66 0.94
CA SER A 37 -0.78 -14.46 1.71
C SER A 37 -1.99 -13.68 2.22
N ILE A 38 -1.87 -12.36 2.36
CA ILE A 38 -2.93 -11.48 2.87
C ILE A 38 -3.31 -10.39 1.86
N GLY A 39 -2.77 -10.43 0.64
CA GLY A 39 -3.11 -9.49 -0.42
C GLY A 39 -2.66 -8.04 -0.18
N ILE A 40 -1.57 -7.80 0.57
CA ILE A 40 -1.09 -6.44 0.84
C ILE A 40 0.22 -6.16 0.11
N ILE A 41 0.31 -5.00 -0.54
CA ILE A 41 1.51 -4.49 -1.19
C ILE A 41 1.84 -3.12 -0.60
N SER A 42 3.02 -2.98 0.01
CA SER A 42 3.49 -1.72 0.60
C SER A 42 4.62 -1.13 -0.24
N GLY A 43 4.69 0.20 -0.29
CA GLY A 43 5.72 0.91 -1.04
C GLY A 43 5.54 2.41 -1.01
N SER A 44 6.22 3.11 -1.91
CA SER A 44 6.14 4.57 -2.06
C SER A 44 5.74 4.99 -3.48
N VAL A 45 5.06 6.12 -3.57
CA VAL A 45 4.71 6.76 -4.85
C VAL A 45 4.99 8.27 -4.79
N PRO A 46 5.22 8.93 -5.94
CA PRO A 46 5.24 10.38 -6.01
C PRO A 46 3.92 10.99 -5.52
N SER A 47 4.00 12.13 -4.82
CA SER A 47 2.81 12.90 -4.42
C SER A 47 1.93 13.18 -5.65
N GLY A 48 0.65 12.79 -5.58
CA GLY A 48 -0.31 12.92 -6.68
C GLY A 48 -0.58 11.63 -7.47
N MET A 49 0.29 10.61 -7.40
CA MET A 49 0.07 9.34 -8.10
C MET A 49 -0.87 8.36 -7.37
N ARG A 50 -1.34 8.68 -6.16
CA ARG A 50 -2.25 7.81 -5.38
C ARG A 50 -3.51 7.43 -6.18
N GLN A 51 -4.11 8.38 -6.88
CA GLN A 51 -5.31 8.13 -7.68
C GLN A 51 -5.04 7.31 -8.95
N ALA A 52 -3.80 7.33 -9.46
CA ALA A 52 -3.39 6.45 -10.55
C ALA A 52 -3.26 4.99 -10.05
N MET A 53 -2.75 4.78 -8.82
CA MET A 53 -2.67 3.43 -8.22
C MET A 53 -4.04 2.80 -8.02
N ARG A 54 -5.06 3.59 -7.64
CA ARG A 54 -6.44 3.13 -7.51
C ARG A 54 -7.07 2.61 -8.82
N GLN A 55 -6.51 2.96 -9.97
CA GLN A 55 -7.02 2.54 -11.28
C GLN A 55 -6.29 1.30 -11.82
N VAL A 56 -5.36 0.73 -11.05
CA VAL A 56 -4.64 -0.48 -11.45
C VAL A 56 -5.55 -1.70 -11.25
N PRO A 57 -5.73 -2.55 -12.28
CA PRO A 57 -6.48 -3.80 -12.13
C PRO A 57 -5.84 -4.67 -11.03
N GLY A 58 -6.65 -5.21 -10.12
CA GLY A 58 -6.15 -5.90 -8.94
C GLY A 58 -6.15 -5.06 -7.67
N VAL A 59 -6.44 -3.76 -7.72
CA VAL A 59 -6.39 -2.88 -6.55
C VAL A 59 -7.80 -2.67 -5.98
N ALA A 60 -8.01 -3.18 -4.77
CA ALA A 60 -9.22 -2.94 -3.99
C ALA A 60 -9.15 -1.62 -3.21
N ALA A 61 -8.01 -1.33 -2.58
CA ALA A 61 -7.83 -0.13 -1.76
C ALA A 61 -6.40 0.43 -1.84
N VAL A 62 -6.28 1.73 -1.59
CA VAL A 62 -5.00 2.42 -1.46
C VAL A 62 -5.03 3.30 -0.22
N ASP A 63 -4.29 2.87 0.79
CA ASP A 63 -4.21 3.46 2.11
C ASP A 63 -2.93 4.27 2.28
N SER A 64 -3.04 5.34 3.07
CA SER A 64 -1.88 6.12 3.48
C SER A 64 -1.40 5.62 4.85
N PRO A 65 -0.11 5.70 5.16
CA PRO A 65 0.40 5.28 6.44
C PRO A 65 -0.20 6.24 7.47
N VAL A 66 -0.93 5.68 8.42
CA VAL A 66 -1.36 6.43 9.59
C VAL A 66 -0.23 6.27 10.61
N THR A 67 0.47 7.36 10.91
CA THR A 67 1.42 7.38 12.02
C THR A 67 0.62 7.29 13.32
N PHE A 68 0.41 6.07 13.80
CA PHE A 68 -0.06 5.85 15.17
C PHE A 68 1.15 5.85 16.09
N GLN A 69 1.26 6.87 16.92
CA GLN A 69 2.24 6.89 18.01
C GLN A 69 1.53 6.46 19.28
N VAL A 70 1.96 5.35 19.87
CA VAL A 70 1.56 5.00 21.24
C VAL A 70 2.07 6.11 22.14
N ALA A 71 1.19 6.64 23.01
CA ALA A 71 1.59 7.66 23.96
C ALA A 71 2.80 7.16 24.76
N PRO A 72 3.84 8.00 24.97
CA PRO A 72 5.03 7.58 25.69
C PRO A 72 4.64 7.09 27.11
N PRO A 73 5.38 6.10 27.66
CA PRO A 73 5.15 5.65 29.03
C PRO A 73 5.32 6.84 29.99
N GLY A 74 4.24 7.18 30.71
CA GLY A 74 4.14 8.38 31.56
C GLY A 74 2.99 9.33 31.18
N SER A 75 2.28 9.09 30.08
CA SER A 75 1.05 9.82 29.77
C SER A 75 -0.10 9.35 30.66
N ALA A 76 -0.93 10.29 31.13
CA ALA A 76 -1.87 10.06 32.23
C ALA A 76 -3.04 9.09 31.94
N ILE A 77 -3.26 8.69 30.68
CA ILE A 77 -4.32 7.74 30.29
C ILE A 77 -3.75 6.80 29.22
N GLN A 78 -3.98 5.50 29.39
CA GLN A 78 -3.70 4.43 28.42
C GLN A 78 -4.97 4.02 27.68
#